data_AF-H3B7I1-F1
#
_entry.id   AF-H3B7I1-F1
#
_cell.length_a   1.000
_cell.length_b   1.000
_cell.length_c   1.000
_cell.angle_alpha   90.00
_cell.angle_beta   90.00
_cell.angle_gamma   90.00
#
_symmetry.space_group_name_H-M   'P 1'
#
loop_
_entity.id
_entity.type
_entity.pdbx_description
1 polymer ?
#
loop_
_entity_poly.entity_id
_entity_poly.type
_entity_poly.pdbx_seq_one_letter_code
_entity_poly.pdbx_strand_id
1 'polypeptide(L)'
;SWVESFGNEGLGLLLDTLEKLHDKKHQEKIDKKSQYKVIQCLKAFMNNKYGLERIMGEERSLSMLARAIDPRQPNMMTDVVKLLSAICIVGEESILEKVLEAITTAGELRNIERFCPIVEGLRNSSVQLQVACMQLINALVTSPDDLDFRLHIRNEFMRCGLKEILPQLKIIRNDALDIQLKVFDEHKEEDMIEFSHRLEDIRSEVSTDTNDVYNMVLNMVKDTGAEGYLLSILQHLLLIRNDYFIRPQYFKIIEECISQIVLHRSGTDPDFTYRKRLDVDFYHLIDVCVDKARAEEFEHRVSELSRKFDEEFTARQEAQAKLQKREEKINELEAELHAFKSQYGATSTVSGIPLAQSAQGSTPTSSVPLPPPPPPVPGGMPPPPPPPPPPPPPPGCGAPPPPPPPLGFGGGYWSPPSNSLPFGLKPKKQFKPEINMKRFNWSKIRPHEMSENCFWVMANEDKYEDPDVLVKLEFTFSNQRTVFFH
;
A
#
# COMPACT_ATOMS: atom_id res chain seq x y z
N SER A 1 50.07 2.43 30.76
CA SER A 1 49.72 1.05 31.20
C SER A 1 50.51 0.00 30.40
N TRP A 2 50.43 -1.31 30.71
CA TRP A 2 51.11 -2.37 29.92
C TRP A 2 50.67 -2.35 28.45
N VAL A 3 49.36 -2.14 28.19
CA VAL A 3 48.80 -2.08 26.84
C VAL A 3 49.36 -0.89 26.06
N GLU A 4 49.46 0.28 26.67
CA GLU A 4 50.08 1.45 26.04
C GLU A 4 51.55 1.21 25.70
N SER A 5 52.31 0.57 26.60
CA SER A 5 53.70 0.22 26.33
C SER A 5 53.82 -0.76 25.16
N PHE A 6 52.93 -1.75 25.08
CA PHE A 6 52.89 -2.68 23.95
C PHE A 6 52.46 -1.99 22.64
N GLY A 7 51.50 -1.07 22.70
CA GLY A 7 50.94 -0.39 21.52
C GLY A 7 51.92 0.48 20.75
N ASN A 8 53.05 0.90 21.35
CA ASN A 8 54.05 1.72 20.69
C ASN A 8 54.84 0.98 19.60
N GLU A 9 55.13 -0.31 19.80
CA GLU A 9 55.94 -1.11 18.85
C GLU A 9 55.33 -2.49 18.57
N GLY A 10 54.72 -3.12 19.57
CA GLY A 10 54.16 -4.46 19.47
C GLY A 10 52.99 -4.59 18.50
N LEU A 11 52.18 -3.53 18.34
CA LEU A 11 51.08 -3.53 17.38
C LEU A 11 51.60 -3.67 15.93
N GLY A 12 52.59 -2.86 15.54
CA GLY A 12 53.19 -2.93 14.21
C GLY A 12 53.75 -4.32 13.90
N LEU A 13 54.41 -4.96 14.87
CA LEU A 13 54.93 -6.32 14.73
C LEU A 13 53.82 -7.39 14.56
N LEU A 14 52.68 -7.23 15.24
CA LEU A 14 51.52 -8.10 15.05
C LEU A 14 50.95 -7.94 13.63
N LEU A 15 50.83 -6.70 13.15
CA LEU A 15 50.34 -6.42 11.80
C LEU A 15 51.30 -6.96 10.72
N ASP A 16 52.61 -6.76 10.88
CA ASP A 16 53.64 -7.34 10.01
C ASP A 16 53.55 -8.87 9.95
N THR A 17 53.29 -9.50 11.08
CA THR A 17 53.14 -10.96 11.16
C THR A 17 51.87 -11.40 10.43
N LEU A 18 50.76 -10.70 10.64
CA LEU A 18 49.49 -11.01 9.99
C LEU A 18 49.57 -10.83 8.47
N GLU A 19 50.20 -9.75 8.00
CA GLU A 19 50.40 -9.48 6.58
C GLU A 19 51.23 -10.59 5.91
N LYS A 20 52.37 -10.97 6.51
CA LYS A 20 53.19 -12.08 6.02
C LYS A 20 52.41 -13.38 5.93
N LEU A 21 51.53 -13.64 6.89
CA LEU A 21 50.67 -14.83 6.89
C LEU A 21 49.58 -14.75 5.81
N HIS A 22 49.04 -13.56 5.52
CA HIS A 22 48.06 -13.36 4.45
C HIS A 22 48.69 -13.52 3.06
N ASP A 23 49.89 -12.99 2.85
CA ASP A 23 50.58 -12.99 1.55
C ASP A 23 51.20 -14.33 1.17
N LYS A 24 51.20 -15.30 2.10
CA LYS A 24 51.70 -16.64 1.85
C LYS A 24 50.81 -17.35 0.82
N LYS A 25 51.34 -17.59 -0.38
CA LYS A 25 50.63 -18.25 -1.50
C LYS A 25 50.00 -19.60 -1.14
N HIS A 26 50.67 -20.36 -0.29
CA HIS A 26 50.22 -21.67 0.19
C HIS A 26 50.12 -21.62 1.71
N GLN A 27 48.89 -21.49 2.21
CA GLN A 27 48.62 -21.46 3.63
C GLN A 27 48.31 -22.86 4.16
N GLU A 28 49.13 -23.30 5.11
CA GLU A 28 48.90 -24.52 5.86
C GLU A 28 47.94 -24.29 7.01
N LYS A 29 47.45 -25.38 7.61
CA LYS A 29 46.58 -25.32 8.79
C LYS A 29 47.22 -24.57 9.96
N ILE A 30 48.55 -24.62 10.09
CA ILE A 30 49.28 -23.88 11.13
C ILE A 30 49.28 -22.38 10.87
N ASP A 31 49.39 -21.93 9.61
CA ASP A 31 49.36 -20.52 9.27
C ASP A 31 48.00 -19.90 9.62
N LYS A 32 46.90 -20.61 9.28
CA LYS A 32 45.53 -20.22 9.65
C LYS A 32 45.33 -20.14 11.16
N LYS A 33 45.90 -21.10 11.90
CA LYS A 33 45.86 -21.08 13.37
C LYS A 33 46.63 -19.88 13.94
N SER A 34 47.78 -19.55 13.35
CA SER A 34 48.60 -18.39 13.72
C SER A 34 47.89 -17.07 13.41
N GLN A 35 47.27 -16.94 12.23
CA GLN A 35 46.42 -15.78 11.88
C GLN A 35 45.35 -15.57 12.94
N TYR A 36 44.63 -16.65 13.31
CA TYR A 36 43.59 -16.54 14.32
C TYR A 36 44.14 -16.10 15.68
N LYS A 37 45.33 -16.56 16.08
CA LYS A 37 45.95 -16.09 17.33
C LYS A 37 46.33 -14.62 17.28
N VAL A 38 46.79 -14.11 16.15
CA VAL A 38 47.04 -12.67 15.98
C VAL A 38 45.74 -11.88 16.13
N ILE A 39 44.64 -12.32 15.49
CA ILE A 39 43.32 -11.70 15.66
C ILE A 39 42.87 -11.70 17.12
N GLN A 40 43.10 -12.78 17.86
CA GLN A 40 42.78 -12.83 19.29
C GLN A 40 43.64 -11.87 20.14
N CYS A 41 44.90 -11.65 19.77
CA CYS A 41 45.73 -10.62 20.37
C CYS A 41 45.20 -9.21 20.08
N LEU A 42 44.79 -8.92 18.84
CA LEU A 42 44.16 -7.64 18.49
C LEU A 42 42.86 -7.42 19.27
N LYS A 43 42.04 -8.47 19.41
CA LYS A 43 40.83 -8.43 20.24
C LYS A 43 41.13 -8.07 21.70
N ALA A 44 42.15 -8.69 22.30
CA ALA A 44 42.57 -8.37 23.66
C ALA A 44 43.13 -6.94 23.78
N PHE A 45 43.89 -6.49 22.77
CA PHE A 45 44.44 -5.14 22.69
C PHE A 45 43.34 -4.07 22.59
N MET A 46 42.29 -4.31 21.80
CA MET A 46 41.14 -3.41 21.62
C MET A 46 40.18 -3.35 22.82
N ASN A 47 40.32 -4.24 23.80
CA ASN A 47 39.43 -4.31 24.97
C ASN A 47 39.69 -3.20 26.02
N ASN A 48 40.10 -2.02 25.56
CA ASN A 48 40.29 -0.80 26.34
C ASN A 48 40.31 0.39 25.37
N LYS A 49 40.02 1.59 25.89
CA LYS A 49 39.91 2.82 25.10
C LYS A 49 41.15 3.09 24.23
N TYR A 50 42.34 3.05 24.83
CA TYR A 50 43.60 3.31 24.12
C TYR A 50 43.79 2.35 22.94
N GLY A 51 43.66 1.04 23.15
CA GLY A 51 43.91 0.07 22.09
C GLY A 51 42.91 0.18 20.94
N LEU A 52 41.64 0.47 21.25
CA LEU A 52 40.63 0.73 20.23
C LEU A 52 40.97 1.98 19.41
N GLU A 53 41.28 3.10 20.06
CA GLU A 53 41.70 4.35 19.40
C GLU A 53 42.94 4.17 18.53
N ARG A 54 43.92 3.39 18.98
CA ARG A 54 45.13 3.08 18.20
C ARG A 54 44.81 2.28 16.94
N ILE A 55 43.93 1.28 17.02
CA ILE A 55 43.51 0.49 15.84
C ILE A 55 42.74 1.36 14.84
N MET A 56 41.84 2.21 15.32
CA MET A 56 41.07 3.13 14.46
C MET A 56 41.96 4.19 13.79
N GLY A 57 43.04 4.60 14.46
CA GLY A 57 44.01 5.55 13.92
C GLY A 57 45.02 4.96 12.92
N GLU A 58 45.08 3.64 12.78
CA GLU A 58 46.03 2.94 11.90
C GLU A 58 45.30 2.19 10.77
N GLU A 59 45.24 2.80 9.59
CA GLU A 59 44.52 2.29 8.41
C GLU A 59 44.93 0.86 8.00
N ARG A 60 46.22 0.54 8.18
CA ARG A 60 46.75 -0.81 7.95
C ARG A 60 46.07 -1.85 8.83
N SER A 61 45.69 -1.50 10.06
CA SER A 61 44.95 -2.40 10.96
C SER A 61 43.59 -2.76 10.38
N LEU A 62 42.86 -1.77 9.85
CA LEU A 62 41.55 -1.98 9.22
C LEU A 62 41.67 -2.86 7.99
N SER A 63 42.68 -2.59 7.13
CA SER A 63 42.99 -3.42 5.96
C SER A 63 43.30 -4.88 6.34
N MET A 64 44.08 -5.11 7.40
CA MET A 64 44.38 -6.46 7.87
C MET A 64 43.16 -7.19 8.42
N LEU A 65 42.29 -6.50 9.18
CA LEU A 65 41.04 -7.06 9.66
C LEU A 65 40.11 -7.41 8.49
N ALA A 66 39.95 -6.52 7.51
CA ALA A 66 39.12 -6.77 6.33
C ALA A 66 39.58 -7.99 5.51
N ARG A 67 40.91 -8.14 5.34
CA ARG A 67 41.51 -9.32 4.67
C ARG A 67 41.27 -10.63 5.44
N ALA A 68 41.09 -10.56 6.76
CA ALA A 68 40.82 -11.71 7.62
C ALA A 68 39.34 -12.14 7.65
N ILE A 69 38.44 -11.45 6.94
CA ILE A 69 37.06 -11.88 6.73
C ILE A 69 37.07 -13.07 5.76
N ASP A 70 37.01 -14.29 6.31
CA ASP A 70 37.02 -15.57 5.57
C ASP A 70 35.97 -16.55 6.15
N PRO A 71 34.85 -16.81 5.45
CA PRO A 71 33.80 -17.71 5.92
C PRO A 71 34.25 -19.17 6.04
N ARG A 72 35.40 -19.54 5.47
CA ARG A 72 36.03 -20.86 5.66
C ARG A 72 36.68 -21.00 7.05
N GLN A 73 36.84 -19.90 7.79
CA GLN A 73 37.41 -19.84 9.12
C GLN A 73 36.41 -19.18 10.10
N PRO A 74 35.30 -19.86 10.43
CA PRO A 74 34.15 -19.22 11.07
C PRO A 74 34.47 -18.58 12.43
N ASN A 75 35.33 -19.22 13.24
CA ASN A 75 35.69 -18.67 14.56
C ASN A 75 36.54 -17.39 14.44
N MET A 76 37.49 -17.38 13.50
CA MET A 76 38.31 -16.20 13.24
C MET A 76 37.46 -15.07 12.67
N MET A 77 36.66 -15.38 11.65
CA MET A 77 35.75 -14.42 11.04
C MET A 77 34.77 -13.83 12.07
N THR A 78 34.23 -14.64 12.99
CA THR A 78 33.35 -14.17 14.07
C THR A 78 34.03 -13.09 14.92
N ASP A 79 35.29 -13.30 15.30
CA ASP A 79 36.04 -12.31 16.08
C ASP A 79 36.34 -11.06 15.22
N VAL A 80 36.76 -11.23 13.96
CA VAL A 80 37.04 -10.12 13.03
C VAL A 80 35.82 -9.23 12.82
N VAL A 81 34.67 -9.80 12.45
CA VAL A 81 33.47 -9.00 12.15
C VAL A 81 32.91 -8.33 13.41
N LYS A 82 33.09 -8.92 14.60
CA LYS A 82 32.76 -8.25 15.88
C LYS A 82 33.66 -7.06 16.17
N LEU A 83 34.97 -7.17 15.88
CA LEU A 83 35.90 -6.05 16.03
C LEU A 83 35.54 -4.92 15.07
N LEU A 84 35.28 -5.25 13.80
CA LEU A 84 34.85 -4.25 12.81
C LEU A 84 33.50 -3.63 13.19
N SER A 85 32.54 -4.40 13.71
CA SER A 85 31.26 -3.87 14.20
C SER A 85 31.49 -2.84 15.32
N ALA A 86 32.36 -3.16 16.29
CA ALA A 86 32.68 -2.24 17.38
C ALA A 86 33.38 -0.97 16.87
N ILE A 87 34.25 -1.09 15.87
CA ILE A 87 34.89 0.05 15.21
C ILE A 87 33.85 0.94 14.50
N CYS A 88 32.91 0.34 13.75
CA CYS A 88 31.85 1.08 13.05
C CYS A 88 30.82 1.75 13.97
N ILE A 89 30.63 1.22 15.19
CA ILE A 89 29.68 1.79 16.18
C ILE A 89 30.34 2.91 17.00
N VAL A 90 31.62 2.76 17.36
CA VAL A 90 32.33 3.72 18.23
C VAL A 90 33.05 4.79 17.43
N GLY A 91 33.47 4.47 16.21
CA GLY A 91 34.18 5.39 15.33
C GLY A 91 33.27 6.48 14.78
N GLU A 92 33.89 7.61 14.44
CA GLU A 92 33.26 8.68 13.65
C GLU A 92 32.99 8.21 12.21
N GLU A 93 32.18 8.95 11.47
CA GLU A 93 31.80 8.63 10.08
C GLU A 93 33.02 8.42 9.16
N SER A 94 34.10 9.20 9.35
CA SER A 94 35.36 9.02 8.60
C SER A 94 36.03 7.65 8.82
N ILE A 95 35.80 6.99 9.95
CA ILE A 95 36.32 5.65 10.23
C ILE A 95 35.47 4.61 9.52
N LEU A 96 34.16 4.82 9.41
CA LEU A 96 33.26 3.94 8.66
C LEU A 96 33.66 3.88 7.19
N GLU A 97 33.95 5.02 6.56
CA GLU A 97 34.45 5.09 5.19
C GLU A 97 35.75 4.28 5.02
N LYS A 98 36.71 4.43 5.95
CA LYS A 98 37.97 3.66 5.93
C LYS A 98 37.74 2.16 6.09
N VAL A 99 36.78 1.74 6.92
CA VAL A 99 36.41 0.32 7.04
C VAL A 99 35.83 -0.18 5.72
N LEU A 100 34.94 0.59 5.08
CA LEU A 100 34.38 0.24 3.78
C LEU A 100 35.45 0.19 2.67
N GLU A 101 36.39 1.12 2.65
CA GLU A 101 37.54 1.12 1.74
C GLU A 101 38.42 -0.12 1.94
N ALA A 102 38.71 -0.48 3.21
CA ALA A 102 39.47 -1.68 3.54
C ALA A 102 38.75 -2.97 3.09
N ILE A 103 37.42 -3.05 3.26
CA ILE A 103 36.61 -4.18 2.79
C ILE A 103 36.60 -4.23 1.26
N THR A 104 36.49 -3.07 0.59
CA THR A 104 36.53 -2.93 -0.87
C THR A 104 37.86 -3.43 -1.43
N THR A 105 38.98 -2.91 -0.92
CA THR A 105 40.34 -3.33 -1.27
C THR A 105 40.52 -4.84 -1.06
N ALA A 106 40.03 -5.39 0.06
CA ALA A 106 40.11 -6.82 0.32
C ALA A 106 39.27 -7.66 -0.66
N GLY A 107 38.13 -7.14 -1.14
CA GLY A 107 37.32 -7.74 -2.20
C GLY A 107 38.06 -7.77 -3.54
N GLU A 108 38.62 -6.62 -3.95
CA GLU A 108 39.39 -6.46 -5.19
C GLU A 108 40.60 -7.39 -5.24
N LEU A 109 41.37 -7.48 -4.15
CA LEU A 109 42.51 -8.41 -4.03
C LEU A 109 42.11 -9.88 -4.24
N ARG A 110 40.85 -10.23 -3.94
CA ARG A 110 40.29 -11.58 -4.09
C ARG A 110 39.46 -11.74 -5.37
N ASN A 111 39.27 -10.67 -6.15
CA ASN A 111 38.39 -10.59 -7.30
C ASN A 111 36.96 -11.07 -6.99
N ILE A 112 36.40 -10.59 -5.89
CA ILE A 112 35.03 -10.85 -5.44
C ILE A 112 34.37 -9.55 -4.98
N GLU A 113 33.03 -9.49 -5.02
CA GLU A 113 32.27 -8.39 -4.43
C GLU A 113 32.58 -8.24 -2.94
N ARG A 114 32.72 -6.99 -2.49
CA ARG A 114 33.26 -6.65 -1.17
C ARG A 114 32.46 -7.23 0.00
N PHE A 115 31.14 -7.35 -0.16
CA PHE A 115 30.24 -7.87 0.87
C PHE A 115 29.93 -9.38 0.76
N CYS A 116 30.31 -10.05 -0.35
CA CYS A 116 30.05 -11.48 -0.52
C CYS A 116 30.56 -12.35 0.65
N PRO A 117 31.78 -12.17 1.19
CA PRO A 117 32.25 -12.97 2.32
C PRO A 117 31.39 -12.83 3.58
N ILE A 118 30.85 -11.64 3.85
CA ILE A 118 30.00 -11.36 5.01
C ILE A 118 28.65 -12.05 4.84
N VAL A 119 28.05 -11.93 3.64
CA VAL A 119 26.79 -12.58 3.29
C VAL A 119 26.92 -14.10 3.28
N GLU A 120 28.04 -14.65 2.80
CA GLU A 120 28.34 -16.09 2.87
C GLU A 120 28.46 -16.57 4.33
N GLY A 121 29.00 -15.74 5.23
CA GLY A 121 29.04 -16.01 6.67
C GLY A 121 27.66 -16.26 7.30
N LEU A 122 26.60 -15.61 6.80
CA LEU A 122 25.21 -15.84 7.24
C LEU A 122 24.68 -17.22 6.80
N ARG A 123 25.26 -17.84 5.75
CA ARG A 123 24.90 -19.19 5.32
C ARG A 123 25.60 -20.29 6.11
N ASN A 124 26.52 -19.93 7.00
CA ASN A 124 27.26 -20.88 7.83
C ASN A 124 26.36 -21.54 8.88
N SER A 125 26.68 -22.77 9.29
CA SER A 125 25.95 -23.48 10.36
C SER A 125 26.17 -22.88 11.75
N SER A 126 27.20 -22.06 11.94
CA SER A 126 27.49 -21.41 13.22
C SER A 126 26.58 -20.20 13.45
N VAL A 127 25.61 -20.36 14.36
CA VAL A 127 24.72 -19.26 14.77
C VAL A 127 25.50 -18.06 15.33
N GLN A 128 26.64 -18.31 16.00
CA GLN A 128 27.49 -17.22 16.50
C GLN A 128 28.08 -16.37 15.38
N LEU A 129 28.45 -16.99 14.25
CA LEU A 129 28.92 -16.28 13.07
C LEU A 129 27.75 -15.54 12.40
N GLN A 130 26.58 -16.18 12.29
CA GLN A 130 25.39 -15.53 11.72
C GLN A 130 25.01 -14.25 12.47
N VAL A 131 24.98 -14.31 13.81
CA VAL A 131 24.74 -13.13 14.66
C VAL A 131 25.81 -12.06 14.42
N ALA A 132 27.08 -12.44 14.37
CA ALA A 132 28.19 -11.51 14.21
C ALA A 132 28.23 -10.85 12.82
N CYS A 133 27.90 -11.59 11.76
CA CYS A 133 27.75 -11.05 10.41
C CYS A 133 26.56 -10.09 10.32
N MET A 134 25.41 -10.45 10.90
CA MET A 134 24.24 -9.57 10.92
C MET A 134 24.52 -8.29 11.75
N GLN A 135 25.27 -8.41 12.85
CA GLN A 135 25.73 -7.27 13.64
C GLN A 135 26.63 -6.32 12.84
N LEU A 136 27.56 -6.86 12.04
CA LEU A 136 28.40 -6.03 11.18
C LEU A 136 27.58 -5.35 10.07
N ILE A 137 26.62 -6.06 9.48
CA ILE A 137 25.70 -5.47 8.49
C ILE A 137 24.96 -4.30 9.12
N ASN A 138 24.36 -4.49 10.31
CA ASN A 138 23.69 -3.42 11.05
C ASN A 138 24.64 -2.24 11.30
N ALA A 139 25.82 -2.49 11.85
CA ALA A 139 26.80 -1.44 12.11
C ALA A 139 27.24 -0.67 10.84
N LEU A 140 27.21 -1.28 9.66
CA LEU A 140 27.54 -0.60 8.39
C LEU A 140 26.34 0.17 7.81
N VAL A 141 25.11 -0.32 7.97
CA VAL A 141 23.91 0.29 7.37
C VAL A 141 23.21 1.28 8.29
N THR A 142 23.41 1.23 9.61
CA THR A 142 22.72 2.11 10.57
C THR A 142 23.61 3.21 11.11
N SER A 143 24.94 3.09 11.02
CA SER A 143 25.87 4.13 11.51
C SER A 143 25.93 5.41 10.66
N PRO A 144 25.77 5.39 9.31
CA PRO A 144 25.81 6.63 8.53
C PRO A 144 24.60 7.55 8.77
N ASP A 145 24.83 8.86 8.83
CA ASP A 145 23.75 9.86 8.97
C ASP A 145 23.05 10.14 7.64
N ASP A 146 23.75 10.01 6.51
CA ASP A 146 23.19 10.23 5.18
C ASP A 146 22.31 9.07 4.71
N LEU A 147 21.04 9.36 4.43
CA LEU A 147 20.06 8.38 3.98
C LEU A 147 20.47 7.70 2.65
N ASP A 148 20.98 8.47 1.69
CA ASP A 148 21.36 7.93 0.37
C ASP A 148 22.51 6.92 0.52
N PHE A 149 23.46 7.18 1.43
CA PHE A 149 24.53 6.26 1.78
C PHE A 149 24.00 5.00 2.49
N ARG A 150 23.08 5.12 3.46
CA ARG A 150 22.45 3.96 4.12
C ARG A 150 21.73 3.07 3.12
N LEU A 151 20.92 3.66 2.23
CA LEU A 151 20.22 2.96 1.15
C LEU A 151 21.20 2.27 0.20
N HIS A 152 22.27 2.96 -0.20
CA HIS A 152 23.31 2.41 -1.07
C HIS A 152 23.92 1.12 -0.51
N ILE A 153 24.42 1.16 0.74
CA ILE A 153 25.07 0.02 1.38
C ILE A 153 24.06 -1.13 1.59
N ARG A 154 22.84 -0.82 2.06
CA ARG A 154 21.79 -1.84 2.25
C ARG A 154 21.44 -2.54 0.94
N ASN A 155 21.29 -1.78 -0.15
CA ASN A 155 20.94 -2.32 -1.46
C ASN A 155 22.05 -3.18 -2.04
N GLU A 156 23.31 -2.83 -1.78
CA GLU A 156 24.44 -3.66 -2.16
C GLU A 156 24.45 -5.01 -1.41
N PHE A 157 24.18 -5.02 -0.10
CA PHE A 157 24.02 -6.28 0.64
C PHE A 157 22.87 -7.13 0.08
N MET A 158 21.74 -6.51 -0.27
CA MET A 158 20.61 -7.19 -0.88
C MET A 158 21.00 -7.83 -2.23
N ARG A 159 21.72 -7.11 -3.09
CA ARG A 159 22.26 -7.65 -4.36
C ARG A 159 23.30 -8.75 -4.17
N CYS A 160 24.08 -8.70 -3.08
CA CYS A 160 25.04 -9.75 -2.71
C CYS A 160 24.38 -11.05 -2.22
N GLY A 161 23.04 -11.09 -2.15
CA GLY A 161 22.28 -12.29 -1.83
C GLY A 161 21.73 -12.34 -0.40
N LEU A 162 21.68 -11.19 0.31
CA LEU A 162 21.08 -11.11 1.64
C LEU A 162 19.57 -11.38 1.60
N LYS A 163 18.88 -10.91 0.55
CA LYS A 163 17.42 -11.04 0.38
C LYS A 163 16.96 -12.50 0.46
N GLU A 164 17.70 -13.43 -0.13
CA GLU A 164 17.38 -14.86 -0.14
C GLU A 164 17.68 -15.55 1.20
N ILE A 165 18.57 -14.97 2.01
CA ILE A 165 19.03 -15.54 3.28
C ILE A 165 18.12 -15.10 4.43
N LEU A 166 17.63 -13.86 4.43
CA LEU A 166 16.80 -13.31 5.52
C LEU A 166 15.63 -14.23 5.94
N PRO A 167 14.84 -14.84 5.03
CA PRO A 167 13.77 -15.77 5.43
C PRO A 167 14.29 -17.01 6.15
N GLN A 168 15.49 -17.49 5.80
CA GLN A 168 16.10 -18.66 6.44
C GLN A 168 16.61 -18.32 7.85
N LEU A 169 17.17 -17.12 8.04
CA LEU A 169 17.63 -16.66 9.35
C LEU A 169 16.47 -16.49 10.33
N LYS A 170 15.31 -16.01 9.87
CA LYS A 170 14.10 -15.83 10.70
C LYS A 170 13.52 -17.13 11.27
N ILE A 171 13.93 -18.30 10.76
CA ILE A 171 13.49 -19.62 11.25
C ILE A 171 14.39 -20.12 12.39
N ILE A 172 15.62 -19.60 12.48
CA ILE A 172 16.61 -20.04 13.47
C ILE A 172 16.21 -19.49 14.83
N ARG A 173 15.99 -20.37 15.80
CA ARG A 173 15.65 -19.96 17.18
C ARG A 173 16.89 -19.46 17.91
N ASN A 174 17.13 -18.16 17.89
CA ASN A 174 18.22 -17.54 18.62
C ASN A 174 17.92 -16.07 18.95
N ASP A 175 17.74 -15.75 20.23
CA ASP A 175 17.36 -14.41 20.68
C ASP A 175 18.33 -13.31 20.19
N ALA A 176 19.63 -13.59 20.16
CA ALA A 176 20.62 -12.61 19.71
C ALA A 176 20.50 -12.33 18.20
N LEU A 177 20.22 -13.36 17.39
CA LEU A 177 19.97 -13.20 15.97
C LEU A 177 18.64 -12.48 15.72
N ASP A 178 17.60 -12.83 16.47
CA ASP A 178 16.28 -12.20 16.38
C ASP A 178 16.36 -10.70 16.68
N ILE A 179 17.16 -10.31 17.67
CA ILE A 179 17.44 -8.88 17.95
C ILE A 179 18.10 -8.22 16.73
N GLN A 180 19.14 -8.83 16.13
CA GLN A 180 19.83 -8.23 14.99
C GLN A 180 18.93 -8.12 13.75
N LEU A 181 18.08 -9.12 13.49
CA LEU A 181 17.11 -9.09 12.40
C LEU A 181 16.05 -8.01 12.65
N LYS A 182 15.60 -7.86 13.89
CA LYS A 182 14.66 -6.81 14.28
C LYS A 182 15.25 -5.42 14.08
N VAL A 183 16.48 -5.17 14.54
CA VAL A 183 17.20 -3.90 14.33
C VAL A 183 17.29 -3.58 12.84
N PHE A 184 17.63 -4.56 12.01
CA PHE A 184 17.70 -4.36 10.56
C PHE A 184 16.35 -3.99 9.96
N ASP A 185 15.28 -4.70 10.33
CA ASP A 185 13.94 -4.47 9.82
C ASP A 185 13.37 -3.11 10.30
N GLU A 186 13.62 -2.71 11.54
CA GLU A 186 13.19 -1.41 12.11
C GLU A 186 13.88 -0.24 11.42
N HIS A 187 15.23 -0.24 11.33
CA HIS A 187 15.94 0.84 10.63
C HIS A 187 15.63 0.89 9.14
N LYS A 188 15.37 -0.26 8.51
CA LYS A 188 14.91 -0.31 7.12
C LYS A 188 13.55 0.38 6.96
N GLU A 189 12.65 0.26 7.93
CA GLU A 189 11.35 0.93 7.91
C GLU A 189 11.49 2.42 8.21
N GLU A 190 12.38 2.82 9.13
CA GLU A 190 12.72 4.22 9.39
C GLU A 190 13.26 4.91 8.14
N ASP A 191 14.21 4.27 7.42
CA ASP A 191 14.76 4.79 6.17
C ASP A 191 13.69 4.94 5.08
N MET A 192 12.72 4.02 5.04
CA MET A 192 11.57 4.12 4.13
C MET A 192 10.69 5.34 4.45
N ILE A 193 10.40 5.55 5.74
CA ILE A 193 9.61 6.70 6.19
C ILE A 193 10.35 8.00 5.85
N GLU A 194 11.65 8.10 6.16
CA GLU A 194 12.48 9.26 5.83
C GLU A 194 12.51 9.51 4.31
N PHE A 195 12.71 8.47 3.50
CA PHE A 195 12.69 8.58 2.05
C PHE A 195 11.33 9.06 1.52
N SER A 196 10.23 8.58 2.11
CA SER A 196 8.87 9.02 1.73
C SER A 196 8.62 10.49 2.08
N HIS A 197 9.19 10.99 3.18
CA HIS A 197 9.11 12.41 3.54
C HIS A 197 9.82 13.30 2.51
N ARG A 198 10.94 12.86 1.90
CA ARG A 198 11.58 13.60 0.79
C ARG A 198 10.63 13.85 -0.38
N LEU A 199 9.73 12.91 -0.68
CA LEU A 199 8.72 13.12 -1.72
C LEU A 199 7.72 14.22 -1.33
N GLU A 200 7.32 14.29 -0.06
CA GLU A 200 6.44 15.34 0.44
C GLU A 200 7.14 16.71 0.40
N ASP A 201 8.41 16.77 0.77
CA ASP A 201 9.23 17.99 0.67
C ASP A 201 9.32 18.47 -0.78
N ILE A 202 9.65 17.57 -1.72
CA ILE A 202 9.66 17.87 -3.18
C ILE A 202 8.30 18.36 -3.65
N ARG A 203 7.20 17.72 -3.21
CA ARG A 203 5.84 18.13 -3.55
C ARG A 203 5.51 19.52 -3.03
N SER A 204 6.07 19.92 -1.89
CA SER A 204 5.85 21.24 -1.29
C SER A 204 6.69 22.34 -1.96
N GLU A 205 7.98 22.07 -2.23
CA GLU A 205 8.94 23.05 -2.77
C GLU A 205 8.83 23.25 -4.28
N VAL A 206 8.56 22.17 -5.04
CA VAL A 206 8.47 22.20 -6.51
C VAL A 206 7.01 22.34 -6.98
N SER A 207 6.11 22.75 -6.08
CA SER A 207 4.64 22.72 -6.21
C SER A 207 4.02 23.61 -7.29
N THR A 208 4.78 24.47 -7.98
CA THR A 208 4.18 25.57 -8.76
C THR A 208 4.13 25.36 -10.27
N ASP A 209 5.06 24.61 -10.87
CA ASP A 209 5.07 24.37 -12.33
C ASP A 209 5.58 22.96 -12.70
N THR A 210 4.82 22.28 -13.56
CA THR A 210 5.20 20.98 -14.13
C THR A 210 6.47 21.08 -14.99
N ASN A 211 6.70 22.22 -15.64
CA ASN A 211 7.90 22.40 -16.47
C ASN A 211 9.19 22.40 -15.64
N ASP A 212 9.17 22.91 -14.42
CA ASP A 212 10.35 22.94 -13.55
C ASP A 212 10.74 21.52 -13.13
N VAL A 213 9.78 20.70 -12.72
CA VAL A 213 9.99 19.27 -12.42
C VAL A 213 10.52 18.54 -13.66
N TYR A 214 9.93 18.79 -14.82
CA TYR A 214 10.38 18.19 -16.08
C TYR A 214 11.84 18.53 -16.40
N ASN A 215 12.21 19.82 -16.30
CA ASN A 215 13.58 20.26 -16.56
C ASN A 215 14.57 19.68 -15.54
N MET A 216 14.17 19.56 -14.27
CA MET A 216 15.00 18.93 -13.23
C MET A 216 15.24 17.44 -13.54
N VAL A 217 14.20 16.69 -13.88
CA VAL A 217 14.30 15.27 -14.26
C VAL A 217 15.12 15.11 -15.55
N LEU A 218 14.92 15.97 -16.54
CA LEU A 218 15.70 15.97 -17.78
C LEU A 218 17.18 16.18 -17.49
N ASN A 219 17.53 17.20 -16.69
CA ASN A 219 18.92 17.49 -16.32
C ASN A 219 19.56 16.34 -15.53
N MET A 220 18.78 15.63 -14.70
CA MET A 220 19.25 14.46 -13.95
C MET A 220 19.61 13.28 -14.85
N VAL A 221 18.88 13.06 -15.95
CA VAL A 221 19.13 11.91 -16.85
C VAL A 221 19.99 12.26 -18.06
N LYS A 222 20.16 13.53 -18.38
CA LYS A 222 20.88 14.00 -19.57
C LYS A 222 22.31 13.47 -19.60
N ASP A 223 22.74 13.01 -20.77
CA ASP A 223 24.07 12.44 -21.01
C ASP A 223 24.35 11.15 -20.21
N THR A 224 23.30 10.49 -19.69
CA THR A 224 23.39 9.20 -18.99
C THR A 224 22.71 8.07 -19.77
N GLY A 225 22.96 6.82 -19.39
CA GLY A 225 22.23 5.66 -19.92
C GLY A 225 20.71 5.69 -19.65
N ALA A 226 20.22 6.58 -18.78
CA ALA A 226 18.80 6.72 -18.45
C ALA A 226 18.01 7.58 -19.44
N GLU A 227 18.68 8.46 -20.21
CA GLU A 227 18.03 9.47 -21.06
C GLU A 227 17.05 8.86 -22.07
N GLY A 228 17.44 7.77 -22.73
CA GLY A 228 16.59 7.07 -23.70
C GLY A 228 15.34 6.46 -23.08
N TYR A 229 15.39 6.05 -21.80
CA TYR A 229 14.22 5.52 -21.10
C TYR A 229 13.23 6.63 -20.75
N LEU A 230 13.69 7.81 -20.32
CA LEU A 230 12.81 8.96 -20.09
C LEU A 230 12.08 9.36 -21.38
N LEU A 231 12.81 9.45 -22.50
CA LEU A 231 12.20 9.75 -23.81
C LEU A 231 11.12 8.72 -24.18
N SER A 232 11.43 7.43 -24.00
CA SER A 232 10.48 6.34 -24.27
C SER A 232 9.23 6.45 -23.38
N ILE A 233 9.38 6.72 -22.08
CA ILE A 233 8.24 6.90 -21.16
C ILE A 233 7.33 8.02 -21.67
N LEU A 234 7.88 9.19 -22.02
CA LEU A 234 7.11 10.32 -22.53
C LEU A 234 6.39 9.99 -23.85
N GLN A 235 7.03 9.26 -24.76
CA GLN A 235 6.42 8.79 -26.01
C GLN A 235 5.24 7.85 -25.75
N HIS A 236 5.34 6.95 -24.77
CA HIS A 236 4.22 6.07 -24.39
C HIS A 236 3.05 6.85 -23.78
N LEU A 237 3.32 7.91 -23.00
CA LEU A 237 2.26 8.78 -22.48
C LEU A 237 1.46 9.47 -23.60
N LEU A 238 2.10 9.79 -24.75
CA LEU A 238 1.40 10.34 -25.92
C LEU A 238 0.43 9.36 -26.58
N LEU A 239 0.59 8.04 -26.36
CA LEU A 239 -0.31 7.01 -26.88
C LEU A 239 -1.59 6.85 -26.06
N ILE A 240 -1.69 7.47 -24.88
CA ILE A 240 -2.88 7.41 -24.03
C ILE A 240 -4.07 8.07 -24.75
N ARG A 241 -5.17 7.32 -24.87
CA ARG A 241 -6.39 7.74 -25.56
C ARG A 241 -6.86 9.13 -25.09
N ASN A 242 -7.24 9.97 -26.04
CA ASN A 242 -7.81 11.29 -25.78
C ASN A 242 -9.28 11.21 -25.37
N ASP A 243 -9.50 10.67 -24.18
CA ASP A 243 -10.81 10.50 -23.57
C ASP A 243 -10.80 11.22 -22.23
N TYR A 244 -11.78 12.10 -22.02
CA TYR A 244 -11.87 12.97 -20.85
C TYR A 244 -11.91 12.17 -19.53
N PHE A 245 -12.60 11.03 -19.52
CA PHE A 245 -12.81 10.23 -18.29
C PHE A 245 -11.73 9.17 -18.11
N ILE A 246 -11.26 8.57 -19.20
CA ILE A 246 -10.32 7.45 -19.16
C ILE A 246 -8.87 7.92 -19.02
N ARG A 247 -8.50 9.06 -19.61
CA ARG A 247 -7.13 9.58 -19.54
C ARG A 247 -6.65 9.80 -18.10
N PRO A 248 -7.41 10.43 -17.19
CA PRO A 248 -7.00 10.54 -15.78
C PRO A 248 -6.74 9.17 -15.11
N GLN A 249 -7.49 8.13 -15.48
CA GLN A 249 -7.32 6.79 -14.92
C GLN A 249 -6.01 6.13 -15.37
N TYR A 250 -5.62 6.32 -16.63
CA TYR A 250 -4.30 5.89 -17.11
C TYR A 250 -3.18 6.57 -16.31
N PHE A 251 -3.25 7.89 -16.15
CA PHE A 251 -2.23 8.62 -15.39
C PHE A 251 -2.19 8.22 -13.92
N LYS A 252 -3.33 7.93 -13.30
CA LYS A 252 -3.39 7.43 -11.92
C LYS A 252 -2.77 6.05 -11.76
N ILE A 253 -3.04 5.13 -12.69
CA ILE A 253 -2.38 3.81 -12.70
C ILE A 253 -0.86 3.96 -12.88
N ILE A 254 -0.42 4.84 -13.78
CA ILE A 254 1.00 5.07 -14.04
C ILE A 254 1.68 5.72 -12.84
N GLU A 255 1.05 6.71 -12.21
CA GLU A 255 1.55 7.36 -10.99
C GLU A 255 1.70 6.35 -9.85
N GLU A 256 0.71 5.49 -9.62
CA GLU A 256 0.79 4.42 -8.62
C GLU A 256 1.90 3.41 -8.95
N CYS A 257 2.07 3.04 -10.23
CA CYS A 257 3.20 2.19 -10.65
C CYS A 257 4.54 2.84 -10.34
N ILE A 258 4.71 4.12 -10.70
CA ILE A 258 5.93 4.88 -10.46
C ILE A 258 6.20 4.97 -8.96
N SER A 259 5.16 5.29 -8.17
CA SER A 259 5.22 5.32 -6.71
C SER A 259 5.70 3.98 -6.14
N GLN A 260 5.12 2.86 -6.55
CA GLN A 260 5.54 1.54 -6.07
C GLN A 260 6.93 1.09 -6.56
N ILE A 261 7.42 1.62 -7.69
CA ILE A 261 8.77 1.33 -8.19
C ILE A 261 9.82 2.18 -7.45
N VAL A 262 9.55 3.48 -7.27
CA VAL A 262 10.48 4.42 -6.66
C VAL A 262 10.48 4.28 -5.14
N LEU A 263 9.30 4.17 -4.52
CA LEU A 263 9.10 3.91 -3.09
C LEU A 263 8.98 2.40 -2.82
N HIS A 264 9.76 1.58 -3.53
CA HIS A 264 9.63 0.13 -3.50
C HIS A 264 9.60 -0.43 -2.06
N ARG A 265 8.63 -1.33 -1.81
CA ARG A 265 8.15 -1.83 -0.49
C ARG A 265 9.21 -2.46 0.41
N SER A 266 10.22 -1.70 0.82
CA SER A 266 11.26 -2.03 1.81
C SER A 266 12.47 -1.09 1.79
N GLY A 267 12.51 -0.05 0.95
CA GLY A 267 13.66 0.87 0.88
C GLY A 267 14.82 0.21 0.16
N THR A 268 14.49 -0.80 -0.67
CA THR A 268 15.45 -1.57 -1.43
C THR A 268 15.19 -1.48 -2.90
N ASP A 269 16.27 -1.44 -3.67
CA ASP A 269 16.18 -1.44 -5.13
C ASP A 269 15.30 -2.60 -5.61
N PRO A 270 14.44 -2.36 -6.63
CA PRO A 270 13.77 -3.44 -7.32
C PRO A 270 14.77 -4.48 -7.82
N ASP A 271 14.35 -5.75 -7.83
CA ASP A 271 15.17 -6.79 -8.44
C ASP A 271 15.17 -6.62 -9.96
N PHE A 272 16.20 -5.94 -10.49
CA PHE A 272 16.34 -5.70 -11.93
C PHE A 272 16.68 -6.97 -12.74
N THR A 273 17.00 -8.08 -12.08
CA THR A 273 17.19 -9.39 -12.74
C THR A 273 15.88 -10.14 -12.92
N TYR A 274 14.81 -9.66 -12.28
CA TYR A 274 13.48 -10.25 -12.34
C TYR A 274 12.91 -10.16 -13.77
N ARG A 275 12.78 -11.32 -14.43
CA ARG A 275 12.25 -11.44 -15.81
C ARG A 275 10.77 -11.80 -15.89
N LYS A 276 10.05 -11.80 -14.76
CA LYS A 276 8.62 -12.13 -14.70
C LYS A 276 7.78 -10.85 -14.65
N ARG A 277 6.44 -10.99 -14.68
CA ARG A 277 5.52 -9.84 -14.56
C ARG A 277 5.66 -9.21 -13.18
N LEU A 278 5.84 -7.88 -13.15
CA LEU A 278 5.72 -7.07 -11.93
C LEU A 278 4.31 -7.27 -11.39
N ASP A 279 4.19 -7.79 -10.16
CA ASP A 279 2.90 -8.04 -9.52
C ASP A 279 2.45 -6.75 -8.83
N VAL A 280 1.79 -5.87 -9.60
CA VAL A 280 1.23 -4.62 -9.08
C VAL A 280 -0.23 -4.87 -8.73
N ASP A 281 -0.57 -4.69 -7.46
CA ASP A 281 -1.94 -4.86 -6.99
C ASP A 281 -2.80 -3.65 -7.37
N PHE A 282 -3.53 -3.77 -8.47
CA PHE A 282 -4.49 -2.76 -8.94
C PHE A 282 -5.92 -3.01 -8.47
N TYR A 283 -6.21 -4.09 -7.73
CA TYR A 283 -7.60 -4.46 -7.41
C TYR A 283 -8.30 -3.35 -6.63
N HIS A 284 -7.61 -2.77 -5.64
CA HIS A 284 -8.16 -1.66 -4.87
C HIS A 284 -8.24 -0.36 -5.67
N LEU A 285 -7.31 -0.15 -6.60
CA LEU A 285 -7.23 1.08 -7.39
C LEU A 285 -8.36 1.14 -8.42
N ILE A 286 -8.63 0.06 -9.14
CA ILE A 286 -9.66 0.03 -10.21
C ILE A 286 -11.05 0.28 -9.63
N ASP A 287 -11.41 -0.37 -8.51
CA ASP A 287 -12.73 -0.19 -7.89
C ASP A 287 -12.91 1.25 -7.37
N VAL A 288 -11.93 1.79 -6.65
CA VAL A 288 -11.99 3.17 -6.13
C VAL A 288 -11.99 4.21 -7.25
N CYS A 289 -11.24 3.97 -8.34
CA CYS A 289 -11.21 4.85 -9.50
C CYS A 289 -12.53 4.89 -10.26
N VAL A 290 -13.12 3.71 -10.50
CA VAL A 290 -14.38 3.58 -11.23
C VAL A 290 -15.52 4.17 -10.42
N ASP A 291 -15.57 3.91 -9.11
CA ASP A 291 -16.61 4.44 -8.24
C ASP A 291 -16.50 5.95 -8.05
N LYS A 292 -15.27 6.48 -7.89
CA LYS A 292 -15.06 7.93 -7.81
C LYS A 292 -15.44 8.65 -9.11
N ALA A 293 -15.05 8.12 -10.26
CA ALA A 293 -15.44 8.69 -11.55
C ALA A 293 -16.96 8.65 -11.77
N ARG A 294 -17.65 7.59 -11.34
CA ARG A 294 -19.12 7.51 -11.35
C ARG A 294 -19.77 8.52 -10.39
N ALA A 295 -19.20 8.71 -9.20
CA ALA A 295 -19.71 9.68 -8.24
C ALA A 295 -19.59 11.12 -8.79
N GLU A 296 -18.44 11.47 -9.38
CA GLU A 296 -18.22 12.76 -10.05
C GLU A 296 -19.18 12.96 -11.23
N GLU A 297 -19.49 11.89 -11.99
CA GLU A 297 -20.50 11.92 -13.04
C GLU A 297 -21.90 12.25 -12.51
N PHE A 298 -22.31 11.62 -11.40
CA PHE A 298 -23.60 11.92 -10.78
C PHE A 298 -23.66 13.35 -10.26
N GLU A 299 -22.60 13.83 -9.63
CA GLU A 299 -22.53 15.18 -9.08
C GLU A 299 -22.56 16.25 -10.18
N HIS A 300 -21.81 16.06 -11.27
CA HIS A 300 -21.85 16.95 -12.43
C HIS A 300 -23.23 16.97 -13.10
N ARG A 301 -23.87 15.82 -13.29
CA ARG A 301 -25.24 15.78 -13.84
C ARG A 301 -26.27 16.44 -12.94
N VAL A 302 -26.15 16.26 -11.62
CA VAL A 302 -27.02 16.92 -10.65
C VAL A 302 -26.83 18.43 -10.70
N SER A 303 -25.59 18.92 -10.78
CA SER A 303 -25.29 20.34 -10.91
C SER A 303 -25.87 20.95 -12.19
N GLU A 304 -25.68 20.27 -13.34
CA GLU A 304 -26.24 20.73 -14.62
C GLU A 304 -27.77 20.73 -14.64
N LEU A 305 -28.42 19.73 -14.03
CA LEU A 305 -29.87 19.69 -13.89
C LEU A 305 -30.38 20.78 -12.95
N SER A 306 -29.67 21.05 -11.85
CA SER A 306 -29.99 22.15 -10.92
C SER A 306 -29.92 23.50 -11.62
N ARG A 307 -28.86 23.75 -12.39
CA ARG A 307 -28.72 24.98 -13.17
C ARG A 307 -29.87 25.18 -14.16
N LYS A 308 -30.23 24.13 -14.90
CA LYS A 308 -31.38 24.19 -15.82
C LYS A 308 -32.69 24.42 -15.10
N PHE A 309 -32.87 23.83 -13.92
CA PHE A 309 -34.06 24.05 -13.11
C PHE A 309 -34.17 25.52 -12.66
N ASP A 310 -33.07 26.13 -12.20
CA ASP A 310 -33.04 27.53 -11.77
C ASP A 310 -33.30 28.49 -12.94
N GLU A 311 -32.76 28.19 -14.13
CA GLU A 311 -33.01 28.94 -15.37
C GLU A 311 -34.50 28.89 -15.76
N GLU A 312 -35.10 27.69 -15.81
CA GLU A 312 -36.52 27.49 -16.13
C GLU A 312 -37.45 28.10 -15.07
N PHE A 313 -37.07 28.01 -13.79
CA PHE A 313 -37.83 28.60 -12.69
C PHE A 313 -37.87 30.13 -12.82
N THR A 314 -36.73 30.76 -13.10
CA THR A 314 -36.63 32.20 -13.33
C THR A 314 -37.44 32.62 -14.55
N ALA A 315 -37.32 31.90 -15.67
CA ALA A 315 -38.08 32.17 -16.88
C ALA A 315 -39.60 32.09 -16.66
N ARG A 316 -40.06 31.12 -15.87
CA ARG A 316 -41.48 30.96 -15.51
C ARG A 316 -41.98 32.11 -14.64
N GLN A 317 -41.18 32.58 -13.69
CA GLN A 317 -41.55 33.70 -12.83
C GLN A 317 -41.66 35.01 -13.63
N GLU A 318 -40.73 35.25 -14.56
CA GLU A 318 -40.81 36.38 -15.48
C GLU A 318 -42.04 36.31 -16.40
N ALA A 319 -42.36 35.13 -16.92
CA ALA A 319 -43.52 34.92 -17.77
C ALA A 319 -44.83 35.19 -17.00
N GLN A 320 -44.92 34.73 -15.74
CA GLN A 320 -46.07 35.01 -14.88
C GLN A 320 -46.22 36.50 -14.56
N ALA A 321 -45.13 37.21 -14.25
CA ALA A 321 -45.16 38.65 -14.01
C ALA A 321 -45.61 39.43 -15.26
N LYS A 322 -45.14 39.02 -16.45
CA LYS A 322 -45.60 39.61 -17.73
C LYS A 322 -47.07 39.33 -17.99
N LEU A 323 -47.58 38.15 -17.62
CA LEU A 323 -48.98 37.78 -17.79
C LEU A 323 -49.88 38.59 -16.85
N GLN A 324 -49.52 38.72 -15.58
CA GLN A 324 -50.24 39.55 -14.61
C GLN A 324 -50.29 41.02 -15.05
N LYS A 325 -49.17 41.56 -15.55
CA LYS A 325 -49.14 42.93 -16.10
C LYS A 325 -50.06 43.11 -17.31
N ARG A 326 -50.21 42.08 -18.15
CA ARG A 326 -51.16 42.10 -19.28
C ARG A 326 -52.61 42.02 -18.80
N GLU A 327 -52.91 41.19 -17.80
CA GLU A 327 -54.25 41.11 -17.19
C GLU A 327 -54.65 42.43 -16.53
N GLU A 328 -53.74 43.08 -15.80
CA GLU A 328 -53.97 44.43 -15.25
C GLU A 328 -54.29 45.45 -16.35
N LYS A 329 -53.55 45.38 -17.47
CA LYS A 329 -53.79 46.26 -18.63
C LYS A 329 -55.14 45.98 -19.31
N ILE A 330 -55.54 44.71 -19.40
CA ILE A 330 -56.84 44.31 -19.93
C ILE A 330 -57.94 44.87 -19.03
N ASN A 331 -57.84 44.68 -17.71
CA ASN A 331 -58.81 45.20 -16.75
C ASN A 331 -58.92 46.74 -16.80
N GLU A 332 -57.79 47.44 -16.95
CA GLU A 332 -57.76 48.89 -17.13
C GLU A 332 -58.50 49.33 -18.42
N LEU A 333 -58.18 48.69 -19.55
CA LEU A 333 -58.84 48.97 -20.83
C LEU A 333 -60.33 48.60 -20.83
N GLU A 334 -60.72 47.52 -20.15
CA GLU A 334 -62.12 47.14 -19.97
C GLU A 334 -62.89 48.16 -19.11
N ALA A 335 -62.25 48.69 -18.06
CA ALA A 335 -62.82 49.75 -17.23
C ALA A 335 -62.97 51.07 -18.02
N GLU A 336 -61.98 51.43 -18.84
CA GLU A 336 -62.06 52.58 -19.75
C GLU A 336 -63.17 52.41 -20.80
N LEU A 337 -63.31 51.22 -21.40
CA LEU A 337 -64.40 50.90 -22.33
C LEU A 337 -65.77 50.99 -21.65
N HIS A 338 -65.90 50.51 -20.42
CA HIS A 338 -67.14 50.59 -19.66
C HIS A 338 -67.50 52.04 -19.29
N ALA A 339 -66.50 52.85 -18.91
CA ALA A 339 -66.66 54.29 -18.66
C ALA A 339 -67.05 55.05 -19.93
N PHE A 340 -66.39 54.76 -21.06
CA PHE A 340 -66.70 55.35 -22.36
C PHE A 340 -68.12 55.00 -22.84
N LYS A 341 -68.53 53.75 -22.67
CA LYS A 341 -69.90 53.28 -22.98
C LYS A 341 -70.95 53.94 -22.09
N SER A 342 -70.61 54.23 -20.83
CA SER A 342 -71.47 54.97 -19.89
C SER A 342 -71.55 56.48 -20.21
N GLN A 343 -70.52 57.05 -20.84
CA GLN A 343 -70.45 58.48 -21.19
C GLN A 343 -71.11 58.81 -22.54
N TYR A 344 -71.27 57.85 -23.45
CA TYR A 344 -71.80 58.09 -24.81
C TYR A 344 -72.90 57.12 -25.30
N GLY A 345 -73.53 56.33 -24.42
CA GLY A 345 -74.40 55.21 -24.82
C GLY A 345 -75.88 55.30 -24.42
N ALA A 346 -76.63 56.28 -24.91
CA ALA A 346 -78.08 56.14 -25.06
C ALA A 346 -78.54 56.76 -26.38
N THR A 347 -78.67 55.94 -27.43
CA THR A 347 -79.66 56.17 -28.50
C THR A 347 -80.00 54.86 -29.23
N SER A 348 -81.31 54.61 -29.25
CA SER A 348 -82.11 53.99 -30.32
C SER A 348 -82.10 52.47 -30.55
N THR A 349 -83.22 51.89 -30.09
CA THR A 349 -84.10 50.95 -30.81
C THR A 349 -83.96 50.90 -32.34
N VAL A 350 -83.94 49.70 -32.94
CA VAL A 350 -84.83 49.26 -34.05
C VAL A 350 -84.96 47.73 -34.03
N SER A 351 -86.21 47.26 -34.00
CA SER A 351 -86.64 45.90 -34.38
C SER A 351 -86.95 45.87 -35.89
N GLY A 352 -86.64 44.76 -36.59
CA GLY A 352 -87.29 44.39 -37.87
C GLY A 352 -86.40 43.83 -39.01
N ILE A 353 -86.15 42.49 -39.01
CA ILE A 353 -86.50 41.43 -40.02
C ILE A 353 -86.38 41.78 -41.55
N PRO A 354 -86.09 40.89 -42.57
CA PRO A 354 -85.85 39.41 -42.66
C PRO A 354 -84.77 38.88 -43.69
N LEU A 355 -84.71 37.53 -43.83
CA LEU A 355 -84.40 36.68 -45.03
C LEU A 355 -82.90 36.42 -45.39
N ALA A 356 -82.39 35.17 -45.31
CA ALA A 356 -82.38 34.11 -46.36
C ALA A 356 -81.43 34.46 -47.54
N GLN A 357 -80.51 33.65 -48.08
CA GLN A 357 -80.28 32.20 -48.14
C GLN A 357 -78.88 31.98 -48.80
N SER A 358 -78.19 30.87 -48.48
CA SER A 358 -77.42 29.96 -49.39
C SER A 358 -76.31 30.54 -50.33
N ALA A 359 -75.16 29.92 -50.64
CA ALA A 359 -74.60 28.58 -50.55
C ALA A 359 -73.09 28.59 -50.93
N GLN A 360 -72.44 27.43 -50.77
CA GLN A 360 -71.13 26.99 -51.31
C GLN A 360 -69.89 27.60 -50.59
N GLY A 361 -68.86 26.87 -50.16
CA GLY A 361 -68.48 25.46 -50.24
C GLY A 361 -67.07 25.29 -49.62
N SER A 362 -66.70 24.03 -49.32
CA SER A 362 -65.33 23.48 -49.19
C SER A 362 -64.36 23.95 -48.07
N THR A 363 -64.17 23.05 -47.06
CA THR A 363 -62.90 22.56 -46.43
C THR A 363 -61.91 23.54 -45.73
N PRO A 364 -60.96 23.11 -44.85
CA PRO A 364 -60.84 21.92 -43.98
C PRO A 364 -60.48 22.26 -42.48
N THR A 365 -60.43 21.22 -41.64
CA THR A 365 -59.63 20.98 -40.40
C THR A 365 -58.83 22.13 -39.74
N SER A 366 -58.98 22.34 -38.42
CA SER A 366 -57.96 21.97 -37.41
C SER A 366 -58.43 22.24 -35.97
N SER A 367 -58.30 21.22 -35.14
CA SER A 367 -58.65 21.12 -33.73
C SER A 367 -57.65 21.82 -32.80
N VAL A 368 -58.15 22.50 -31.78
CA VAL A 368 -57.38 22.95 -30.60
C VAL A 368 -57.01 21.72 -29.75
N PRO A 369 -55.74 21.49 -29.36
CA PRO A 369 -55.39 20.41 -28.44
C PRO A 369 -55.39 20.89 -26.97
N LEU A 370 -55.98 20.04 -26.12
CA LEU A 370 -55.91 20.03 -24.66
C LEU A 370 -54.48 19.66 -24.18
N PRO A 371 -54.11 19.95 -22.91
CA PRO A 371 -52.80 19.59 -22.37
C PRO A 371 -52.67 18.06 -22.21
N PRO A 372 -51.46 17.48 -22.35
CA PRO A 372 -51.27 16.04 -22.23
C PRO A 372 -51.34 15.55 -20.76
N PRO A 373 -51.90 14.35 -20.50
CA PRO A 373 -51.82 13.67 -19.21
C PRO A 373 -50.43 13.02 -19.00
N PRO A 374 -50.06 12.64 -17.76
CA PRO A 374 -48.81 11.92 -17.47
C PRO A 374 -48.80 10.53 -18.13
N PRO A 375 -47.62 9.98 -18.49
CA PRO A 375 -47.53 8.67 -19.14
C PRO A 375 -47.92 7.52 -18.20
N PRO A 376 -48.59 6.47 -18.71
CA PRO A 376 -48.90 5.27 -17.93
C PRO A 376 -47.71 4.33 -17.82
N VAL A 377 -47.58 3.73 -16.63
CA VAL A 377 -46.70 2.60 -16.33
C VAL A 377 -47.08 1.43 -17.26
N PRO A 378 -46.14 0.75 -17.94
CA PRO A 378 -46.46 -0.45 -18.69
C PRO A 378 -46.94 -1.55 -17.75
N GLY A 379 -48.19 -1.98 -17.94
CA GLY A 379 -48.78 -3.13 -17.28
C GLY A 379 -48.01 -4.42 -17.58
N GLY A 380 -48.06 -5.32 -16.60
CA GLY A 380 -47.30 -6.56 -16.58
C GLY A 380 -47.51 -7.46 -17.79
N MET A 381 -46.39 -8.04 -18.23
CA MET A 381 -46.40 -9.31 -18.93
C MET A 381 -46.95 -10.40 -18.00
N PRO A 382 -47.72 -11.38 -18.49
CA PRO A 382 -48.09 -12.53 -17.67
C PRO A 382 -46.81 -13.28 -17.27
N PRO A 383 -46.75 -13.88 -16.07
CA PRO A 383 -45.57 -14.64 -15.66
C PRO A 383 -45.34 -15.81 -16.63
N PRO A 384 -44.07 -16.14 -16.96
CA PRO A 384 -43.75 -17.32 -17.74
C PRO A 384 -44.18 -18.58 -16.97
N PRO A 385 -44.53 -19.68 -17.67
CA PRO A 385 -44.87 -20.94 -17.01
C PRO A 385 -43.67 -21.45 -16.18
N PRO A 386 -43.91 -22.12 -15.04
CA PRO A 386 -42.82 -22.66 -14.23
C PRO A 386 -42.00 -23.68 -15.04
N PRO A 387 -40.67 -23.70 -14.90
CA PRO A 387 -39.84 -24.74 -15.49
C PRO A 387 -40.16 -26.11 -14.87
N PRO A 388 -40.01 -27.21 -15.63
CA PRO A 388 -40.24 -28.56 -15.12
C PRO A 388 -39.25 -28.87 -13.98
N PRO A 389 -39.65 -29.69 -12.98
CA PRO A 389 -38.76 -30.07 -11.90
C PRO A 389 -37.52 -30.82 -12.43
N PRO A 390 -36.32 -30.57 -11.86
CA PRO A 390 -35.13 -31.31 -12.23
C PRO A 390 -35.27 -32.80 -11.85
N PRO A 391 -34.67 -33.72 -12.64
CA PRO A 391 -34.72 -35.14 -12.35
C PRO A 391 -34.00 -35.45 -11.02
N PRO A 392 -34.42 -36.49 -10.28
CA PRO A 392 -33.78 -36.88 -9.03
C PRO A 392 -32.33 -37.35 -9.31
N PRO A 393 -31.37 -37.01 -8.43
CA PRO A 393 -29.99 -37.46 -8.60
C PRO A 393 -29.86 -38.99 -8.42
N PRO A 394 -28.93 -39.65 -9.12
CA PRO A 394 -28.74 -41.10 -9.03
C PRO A 394 -28.25 -41.52 -7.63
N PRO A 395 -28.58 -42.74 -7.19
CA PRO A 395 -28.21 -43.22 -5.86
C PRO A 395 -26.72 -43.63 -5.82
N GLY A 396 -26.01 -43.07 -4.84
CA GLY A 396 -24.85 -43.71 -4.23
C GLY A 396 -23.48 -43.30 -4.77
N CYS A 397 -22.70 -42.70 -3.88
CA CYS A 397 -21.29 -43.03 -3.62
C CYS A 397 -20.92 -42.39 -2.28
N GLY A 398 -21.02 -43.18 -1.21
CA GLY A 398 -20.61 -42.78 0.13
C GLY A 398 -19.09 -42.71 0.24
N ALA A 399 -18.60 -41.71 0.98
CA ALA A 399 -17.27 -41.73 1.58
C ALA A 399 -17.43 -41.90 3.11
N PRO A 400 -16.54 -42.65 3.78
CA PRO A 400 -16.76 -43.16 5.14
C PRO A 400 -16.52 -42.07 6.21
N PRO A 401 -17.09 -42.21 7.43
CA PRO A 401 -16.87 -41.26 8.51
C PRO A 401 -15.45 -41.39 9.11
N PRO A 402 -14.91 -40.29 9.70
CA PRO A 402 -13.59 -40.27 10.35
C PRO A 402 -13.59 -41.06 11.69
N PRO A 403 -12.41 -41.49 12.18
CA PRO A 403 -12.28 -42.43 13.29
C PRO A 403 -12.55 -41.79 14.66
N PRO A 404 -12.97 -42.58 15.67
CA PRO A 404 -13.28 -42.07 17.01
C PRO A 404 -12.02 -41.78 17.85
N PRO A 405 -12.08 -40.84 18.81
CA PRO A 405 -10.97 -40.53 19.70
C PRO A 405 -10.76 -41.59 20.80
N PRO A 406 -9.55 -41.68 21.39
CA PRO A 406 -9.16 -42.77 22.28
C PRO A 406 -9.84 -42.69 23.64
N LEU A 407 -10.27 -43.84 24.16
CA LEU A 407 -10.86 -44.02 25.47
C LEU A 407 -9.75 -44.28 26.50
N GLY A 408 -9.61 -43.39 27.49
CA GLY A 408 -8.57 -43.51 28.52
C GLY A 408 -8.86 -42.70 29.78
N PHE A 409 -9.42 -43.40 30.77
CA PHE A 409 -9.24 -43.30 32.22
C PHE A 409 -9.42 -41.96 32.98
N GLY A 410 -10.31 -42.01 33.98
CA GLY A 410 -10.08 -41.38 35.29
C GLY A 410 -11.27 -40.59 35.82
N GLY A 411 -11.92 -41.09 36.88
CA GLY A 411 -13.14 -40.53 37.46
C GLY A 411 -12.96 -39.17 38.14
N GLY A 412 -14.10 -38.47 38.28
CA GLY A 412 -14.21 -37.23 39.05
C GLY A 412 -15.47 -36.45 38.69
N TYR A 413 -16.49 -36.57 39.54
CA TYR A 413 -17.68 -35.71 39.69
C TYR A 413 -17.94 -34.63 38.60
N TRP A 414 -18.91 -34.90 37.73
CA TRP A 414 -19.49 -33.89 36.85
C TRP A 414 -20.50 -33.02 37.63
N SER A 415 -20.05 -31.85 38.07
CA SER A 415 -20.94 -30.69 38.21
C SER A 415 -21.02 -30.00 36.83
N PRO A 416 -22.19 -29.53 36.36
CA PRO A 416 -22.26 -28.79 35.11
C PRO A 416 -21.46 -27.49 35.26
N PRO A 417 -20.57 -27.12 34.31
CA PRO A 417 -19.80 -25.89 34.40
C PRO A 417 -20.75 -24.69 34.35
N SER A 418 -20.56 -23.73 35.25
CA SER A 418 -21.32 -22.48 35.21
C SER A 418 -21.03 -21.73 33.90
N ASN A 419 -22.08 -21.40 33.15
CA ASN A 419 -22.00 -20.52 31.97
C ASN A 419 -21.81 -19.04 32.38
N SER A 420 -20.95 -18.78 33.37
CA SER A 420 -20.62 -17.42 33.80
C SER A 420 -19.54 -16.85 32.87
N LEU A 421 -19.92 -15.90 32.01
CA LEU A 421 -18.98 -15.15 31.19
C LEU A 421 -18.20 -14.16 32.08
N PRO A 422 -16.89 -13.96 31.84
CA PRO A 422 -16.08 -13.07 32.66
C PRO A 422 -16.45 -11.59 32.44
N PHE A 423 -16.09 -10.74 33.42
CA PHE A 423 -16.24 -9.27 33.36
C PHE A 423 -17.68 -8.75 33.14
N GLY A 424 -18.70 -9.50 33.54
CA GLY A 424 -20.10 -9.08 33.43
C GLY A 424 -20.67 -9.13 32.01
N LEU A 425 -19.96 -9.78 31.07
CA LEU A 425 -20.41 -9.98 29.69
C LEU A 425 -21.75 -10.74 29.65
N LYS A 426 -22.66 -10.26 28.80
CA LYS A 426 -23.92 -10.96 28.51
C LYS A 426 -23.70 -11.97 27.37
N PRO A 427 -24.47 -13.08 27.34
CA PRO A 427 -24.48 -13.98 26.19
C PRO A 427 -24.80 -13.22 24.90
N LYS A 428 -24.01 -13.41 23.85
CA LYS A 428 -24.23 -12.77 22.55
C LYS A 428 -25.59 -13.16 21.95
N LYS A 429 -26.26 -12.18 21.33
CA LYS A 429 -27.53 -12.39 20.62
C LYS A 429 -27.28 -13.32 19.42
N GLN A 430 -28.08 -14.38 19.31
CA GLN A 430 -27.98 -15.30 18.18
C GLN A 430 -28.84 -14.78 17.02
N PHE A 431 -28.19 -14.43 15.92
CA PHE A 431 -28.84 -14.09 14.66
C PHE A 431 -29.05 -15.38 13.85
N LYS A 432 -30.29 -15.62 13.42
CA LYS A 432 -30.63 -16.73 12.54
C LYS A 432 -30.92 -16.16 11.15
N PRO A 433 -29.94 -16.16 10.24
CA PRO A 433 -30.17 -15.68 8.89
C PRO A 433 -31.19 -16.57 8.17
N GLU A 434 -32.03 -15.97 7.33
CA GLU A 434 -33.05 -16.70 6.58
C GLU A 434 -32.45 -17.49 5.40
N ILE A 435 -31.24 -17.14 4.98
CA ILE A 435 -30.53 -17.71 3.84
C ILE A 435 -29.25 -18.42 4.28
N ASN A 436 -28.95 -19.57 3.66
CA ASN A 436 -27.70 -20.30 3.90
C ASN A 436 -26.47 -19.48 3.46
N MET A 437 -25.69 -19.01 4.43
CA MET A 437 -24.46 -18.25 4.21
C MET A 437 -23.24 -19.14 3.95
N LYS A 438 -22.21 -18.56 3.32
CA LYS A 438 -20.88 -19.19 3.22
C LYS A 438 -20.31 -19.44 4.62
N ARG A 439 -19.78 -20.64 4.86
CA ARG A 439 -19.10 -20.97 6.12
C ARG A 439 -17.69 -20.39 6.10
N PHE A 440 -17.36 -19.61 7.11
CA PHE A 440 -16.02 -19.08 7.31
C PHE A 440 -15.25 -19.93 8.33
N ASN A 441 -14.01 -20.28 7.99
CA ASN A 441 -13.11 -20.99 8.90
C ASN A 441 -12.43 -19.97 9.83
N TRP A 442 -13.11 -19.61 10.92
CA TRP A 442 -12.57 -18.69 11.92
C TRP A 442 -12.22 -19.42 13.21
N SER A 443 -11.14 -18.97 13.85
CA SER A 443 -10.76 -19.42 15.19
C SER A 443 -11.66 -18.76 16.22
N LYS A 444 -12.40 -19.57 16.98
CA LYS A 444 -13.31 -19.07 18.02
C LYS A 444 -12.52 -18.53 19.21
N ILE A 445 -12.69 -17.25 19.52
CA ILE A 445 -12.11 -16.65 20.73
C ILE A 445 -12.84 -17.21 21.96
N ARG A 446 -12.09 -17.73 22.93
CA ARG A 446 -12.65 -18.26 24.17
C ARG A 446 -12.81 -17.12 25.17
N PRO A 447 -14.01 -16.91 25.75
CA PRO A 447 -14.24 -15.81 26.69
C PRO A 447 -13.27 -15.78 27.88
N HIS A 448 -12.80 -16.94 28.35
CA HIS A 448 -11.86 -17.08 29.47
C HIS A 448 -10.42 -16.66 29.15
N GLU A 449 -10.08 -16.45 27.87
CA GLU A 449 -8.76 -16.00 27.41
C GLU A 449 -8.73 -14.49 27.13
N MET A 450 -9.84 -13.78 27.36
CA MET A 450 -9.97 -12.34 27.12
C MET A 450 -9.50 -11.54 28.35
N SER A 451 -8.84 -10.39 28.13
CA SER A 451 -8.50 -9.42 29.18
C SER A 451 -9.61 -8.38 29.38
N GLU A 452 -9.70 -7.80 30.58
CA GLU A 452 -10.74 -6.81 30.95
C GLU A 452 -10.76 -5.59 30.01
N ASN A 453 -9.59 -5.18 29.50
CA ASN A 453 -9.43 -4.03 28.60
C ASN A 453 -9.52 -4.41 27.11
N CYS A 454 -9.85 -5.66 26.77
CA CYS A 454 -9.95 -6.04 25.36
C CYS A 454 -11.22 -5.45 24.74
N PHE A 455 -11.13 -5.14 23.44
CA PHE A 455 -12.22 -4.54 22.68
C PHE A 455 -13.57 -5.27 22.87
N TRP A 456 -13.55 -6.61 22.91
CA TRP A 456 -14.75 -7.45 23.02
C TRP A 456 -15.47 -7.34 24.37
N VAL A 457 -14.79 -6.88 25.43
CA VAL A 457 -15.38 -6.62 26.76
C VAL A 457 -16.00 -5.22 26.82
N MET A 458 -15.42 -4.25 26.08
CA MET A 458 -15.86 -2.85 26.07
C MET A 458 -16.92 -2.52 25.01
N ALA A 459 -17.03 -3.34 23.96
CA ALA A 459 -17.96 -3.10 22.85
C ALA A 459 -19.41 -3.36 23.26
N ASN A 460 -20.29 -2.38 23.00
CA ASN A 460 -21.74 -2.54 23.18
C ASN A 460 -22.40 -2.94 21.86
N GLU A 461 -22.72 -4.23 21.70
CA GLU A 461 -23.29 -4.79 20.47
C GLU A 461 -24.62 -4.14 20.08
N ASP A 462 -25.47 -3.77 21.05
CA ASP A 462 -26.79 -3.17 20.81
C ASP A 462 -26.70 -1.77 20.17
N LYS A 463 -25.56 -1.07 20.35
CA LYS A 463 -25.33 0.25 19.74
C LYS A 463 -25.03 0.17 18.24
N TYR A 464 -24.51 -0.97 17.77
CA TYR A 464 -24.02 -1.14 16.41
C TYR A 464 -24.89 -2.12 15.59
N GLU A 465 -26.01 -2.58 16.15
CA GLU A 465 -27.00 -3.40 15.44
C GLU A 465 -27.79 -2.52 14.46
N ASP A 466 -27.58 -2.71 13.16
CA ASP A 466 -28.33 -2.06 12.09
C ASP A 466 -28.99 -3.15 11.22
N PRO A 467 -30.34 -3.24 11.18
CA PRO A 467 -31.06 -4.20 10.36
C PRO A 467 -30.70 -4.15 8.87
N ASP A 468 -30.43 -2.97 8.32
CA ASP A 468 -30.10 -2.80 6.90
C ASP A 468 -28.71 -3.36 6.59
N VAL A 469 -27.78 -3.23 7.53
CA VAL A 469 -26.44 -3.83 7.43
C VAL A 469 -26.54 -5.36 7.49
N LEU A 470 -27.38 -5.92 8.37
CA LEU A 470 -27.57 -7.36 8.46
C LEU A 470 -28.15 -7.95 7.17
N VAL A 471 -29.17 -7.30 6.59
CA VAL A 471 -29.75 -7.71 5.30
C VAL A 471 -28.72 -7.63 4.17
N LYS A 472 -27.90 -6.58 4.14
CA LYS A 472 -26.82 -6.43 3.14
C LYS A 472 -25.75 -7.52 3.30
N LEU A 473 -25.38 -7.88 4.52
CA LEU A 473 -24.43 -8.97 4.80
C LEU A 473 -25.01 -10.33 4.37
N GLU A 474 -26.29 -10.59 4.63
CA GLU A 474 -26.95 -11.81 4.18
C GLU A 474 -26.94 -11.94 2.65
N PHE A 475 -27.27 -10.87 1.93
CA PHE A 475 -27.22 -10.85 0.46
C PHE A 475 -25.80 -11.08 -0.07
N THR A 476 -24.83 -10.33 0.46
CA THR A 476 -23.43 -10.33 0.00
C THR A 476 -22.74 -11.68 0.22
N PHE A 477 -23.04 -12.36 1.33
CA PHE A 477 -22.38 -13.60 1.73
C PHE A 477 -23.26 -14.85 1.58
N SER A 478 -24.42 -14.72 0.92
CA SER A 478 -25.25 -15.85 0.54
C SER A 478 -24.50 -16.80 -0.42
N ASN A 479 -24.83 -18.08 -0.36
CA ASN A 479 -24.28 -19.08 -1.29
C ASN A 479 -24.92 -19.03 -2.70
N GLN A 480 -25.89 -18.15 -2.94
CA GLN A 480 -26.56 -18.05 -4.23
C GLN A 480 -25.70 -17.20 -5.19
N ARG A 481 -25.27 -17.80 -6.31
CA ARG A 481 -24.60 -17.06 -7.38
C ARG A 481 -25.60 -16.11 -8.03
N THR A 482 -25.38 -14.80 -7.90
CA THR A 482 -26.09 -13.79 -8.69
C THR A 482 -25.70 -13.99 -10.17
N VAL A 483 -26.57 -14.63 -10.94
CA VAL A 483 -26.41 -14.74 -12.40
C VAL A 483 -26.82 -13.39 -12.99
N PHE A 484 -25.84 -12.55 -13.32
CA PHE A 484 -26.07 -11.41 -14.20
C PHE A 484 -26.16 -11.95 -15.63
N PHE A 485 -27.34 -11.89 -16.24
CA PHE A 485 -27.49 -12.01 -17.68
C PHE A 485 -26.98 -10.72 -18.32
N HIS A 486 -26.05 -10.87 -19.28
CA HIS A 486 -25.47 -9.78 -20.06
C HIS A 486 -26.48 -9.12 -21.01
#